data_AF-A0AA88IMQ3-F1
#
_entry.id   AF-A0AA88IMQ3-F1
#
_cell.length_a   1.000
_cell.length_b   1.000
_cell.length_c   1.000
_cell.angle_alpha   90.00
_cell.angle_beta   90.00
_cell.angle_gamma   90.00
#
_symmetry.space_group_name_H-M   'P 1'
#
loop_
_entity.id
_entity.type
_entity.pdbx_description
1 polymer ?
#
loop_
_entity_poly.entity_id
_entity_poly.type
_entity_poly.pdbx_seq_one_letter_code
_entity_poly.pdbx_strand_id
1 'polypeptide(L)'
;MIPPQRVGFSVFAIALLSLTSVSHSAPPACETLIRPLDQVDPHHLEGRWAMVAGSLSDLSLMERLERRDSATVRFSGNTSDSSMVLSRSLNLDNKCHYSAYNISLEGSRFTFNNITTTFTHTSCQDCILLSFDVESGKRNHFYMFSRKRQLEQEEVEEFRAQVKCLHMPPPVVMDPTKELCPEKLDENPTLKLKRRQTERRTERHSKDLFFCCQLPPMFVVALIKYVEIV
;
A
#
# COMPACT_ATOMS: atom_id res chain seq x y z
N MET A 1 -66.97 64.16 -21.40
CA MET A 1 -66.41 63.38 -22.53
C MET A 1 -65.75 62.14 -21.95
N ILE A 2 -66.18 60.95 -22.36
CA ILE A 2 -65.50 59.67 -22.14
C ILE A 2 -64.61 59.43 -23.38
N PRO A 3 -63.45 58.77 -23.27
CA PRO A 3 -63.49 57.38 -23.67
C PRO A 3 -62.79 56.41 -22.69
N PRO A 4 -63.10 55.11 -22.79
CA PRO A 4 -62.65 54.07 -21.87
C PRO A 4 -61.64 53.08 -22.49
N GLN A 5 -61.08 52.23 -21.62
CA GLN A 5 -60.53 50.87 -21.86
C GLN A 5 -59.29 50.62 -22.75
N ARG A 6 -58.30 49.95 -22.14
CA ARG A 6 -57.61 48.72 -22.59
C ARG A 6 -56.75 48.24 -21.41
N VAL A 7 -57.11 47.21 -20.64
CA VAL A 7 -57.07 45.76 -20.91
C VAL A 7 -55.84 45.34 -21.70
N GLY A 8 -54.93 44.62 -21.03
CA GLY A 8 -54.08 43.64 -21.70
C GLY A 8 -52.69 43.43 -21.11
N PHE A 9 -52.54 42.29 -20.42
CA PHE A 9 -51.34 41.42 -20.38
C PHE A 9 -50.13 41.89 -19.58
N SER A 10 -49.89 41.25 -18.43
CA SER A 10 -48.79 40.27 -18.35
C SER A 10 -48.86 39.47 -17.05
N VAL A 11 -49.50 38.30 -17.15
CA VAL A 11 -49.30 37.19 -16.21
C VAL A 11 -47.92 36.62 -16.54
N PHE A 12 -46.87 37.02 -15.81
CA PHE A 12 -45.60 36.28 -15.74
C PHE A 12 -44.71 36.91 -14.65
N ALA A 13 -45.08 36.73 -13.39
CA ALA A 13 -44.24 37.15 -12.26
C ALA A 13 -44.21 36.09 -11.14
N ILE A 14 -44.38 34.81 -11.49
CA ILE A 14 -44.23 33.70 -10.55
C ILE A 14 -43.42 32.61 -11.26
N ALA A 15 -42.39 32.12 -10.57
CA ALA A 15 -41.55 30.96 -10.89
C ALA A 15 -40.21 31.19 -11.62
N LEU A 16 -39.38 32.15 -11.16
CA LEU A 16 -37.92 32.13 -11.44
C LEU A 16 -37.08 32.42 -10.17
N LEU A 17 -37.42 31.79 -9.03
CA LEU A 17 -36.64 31.89 -7.79
C LEU A 17 -36.35 30.50 -7.17
N SER A 18 -35.95 29.54 -8.00
CA SER A 18 -35.62 28.19 -7.51
C SER A 18 -34.41 27.58 -8.22
N LEU A 19 -33.35 28.37 -8.40
CA LEU A 19 -32.05 27.90 -8.86
C LEU A 19 -30.91 28.51 -8.02
N THR A 20 -31.07 28.53 -6.70
CA THR A 20 -29.87 28.44 -5.84
C THR A 20 -29.42 26.99 -5.89
N SER A 21 -28.58 26.68 -6.87
CA SER A 21 -27.72 25.51 -6.83
C SER A 21 -26.98 25.54 -5.50
N VAL A 22 -27.42 24.71 -4.55
CA VAL A 22 -26.62 24.34 -3.38
C VAL A 22 -25.47 23.53 -3.95
N SER A 23 -24.42 24.23 -4.38
CA SER A 23 -23.13 23.61 -4.62
C SER A 23 -22.71 23.03 -3.27
N HIS A 24 -22.81 21.72 -3.13
CA HIS A 24 -22.45 20.99 -1.94
C HIS A 24 -20.91 20.99 -1.83
N SER A 25 -20.31 22.14 -1.53
CA SER A 25 -18.93 22.18 -1.06
C SER A 25 -18.88 21.33 0.19
N ALA A 26 -17.87 20.48 0.32
CA ALA A 26 -17.70 19.68 1.53
C ALA A 26 -17.76 20.61 2.76
N PRO A 27 -18.35 20.18 3.90
CA PRO A 27 -18.39 21.01 5.10
C PRO A 27 -16.97 21.53 5.42
N PRO A 28 -16.80 22.73 6.02
CA PRO A 28 -15.47 23.27 6.36
C PRO A 28 -14.61 22.30 7.20
N ALA A 29 -15.23 21.31 7.85
CA ALA A 29 -14.57 20.20 8.50
C ALA A 29 -13.74 19.29 7.55
N CYS A 30 -14.21 19.05 6.32
CA CYS A 30 -13.53 18.16 5.38
C CYS A 30 -12.23 18.75 4.84
N GLU A 31 -12.19 20.05 4.53
CA GLU A 31 -10.96 20.73 4.10
C GLU A 31 -9.84 20.59 5.13
N THR A 32 -10.21 20.61 6.41
CA THR A 32 -9.27 20.40 7.53
C THR A 32 -8.88 18.93 7.65
N LEU A 33 -9.84 18.00 7.55
CA LEU A 33 -9.60 16.56 7.74
C LEU A 33 -8.70 15.94 6.67
N ILE A 34 -8.78 16.41 5.41
CA ILE A 34 -7.98 15.86 4.30
C ILE A 34 -6.80 16.77 3.92
N ARG A 35 -6.46 17.73 4.78
CA ARG A 35 -5.37 18.68 4.54
C ARG A 35 -4.03 17.96 4.40
N PRO A 36 -3.23 18.26 3.36
CA PRO A 36 -1.85 17.82 3.29
C PRO A 36 -1.05 18.32 4.49
N LEU A 37 0.00 17.58 4.87
CA LEU A 37 1.00 18.12 5.79
C LEU A 37 1.72 19.32 5.16
N ASP A 38 2.26 20.21 5.99
CA ASP A 38 3.05 21.34 5.51
C ASP A 38 4.47 20.87 5.12
N GLN A 39 5.06 20.01 5.95
CA GLN A 39 6.35 19.37 5.73
C GLN A 39 6.36 17.99 6.39
N VAL A 40 7.19 17.09 5.86
CA VAL A 40 7.47 15.78 6.46
C VAL A 40 8.88 15.80 7.01
N ASP A 41 9.05 15.37 8.25
CA ASP A 41 10.37 15.09 8.82
C ASP A 41 10.85 13.71 8.35
N PRO A 42 11.91 13.64 7.52
CA PRO A 42 12.47 12.38 7.04
C PRO A 42 12.86 11.43 8.17
N HIS A 43 13.40 11.94 9.29
CA HIS A 43 13.84 11.11 10.41
C HIS A 43 12.67 10.42 11.11
N HIS A 44 11.56 11.13 11.31
CA HIS A 44 10.35 10.53 11.87
C HIS A 44 9.76 9.48 10.90
N LEU A 45 9.84 9.73 9.59
CA LEU A 45 9.31 8.82 8.57
C LEU A 45 10.07 7.48 8.50
N GLU A 46 11.35 7.45 8.86
CA GLU A 46 12.21 6.28 8.71
C GLU A 46 11.69 5.00 9.40
N GLY A 47 12.03 3.86 8.81
CA GLY A 47 11.67 2.55 9.32
C GLY A 47 10.34 2.04 8.77
N ARG A 48 9.79 1.04 9.46
CA ARG A 48 8.71 0.19 8.99
C ARG A 48 7.34 0.67 9.50
N TRP A 49 6.34 0.65 8.63
CA TRP A 49 4.94 0.98 8.91
C TRP A 49 4.02 -0.07 8.29
N ALA A 50 3.07 -0.59 9.08
CA ALA A 50 2.13 -1.60 8.61
C ALA A 50 0.84 -0.94 8.13
N MET A 51 0.27 -1.39 7.01
CA MET A 51 -1.05 -0.93 6.58
C MET A 51 -2.08 -1.45 7.57
N VAL A 52 -2.93 -0.54 8.06
CA VAL A 52 -3.97 -0.83 9.06
C VAL A 52 -5.37 -0.53 8.53
N ALA A 53 -5.49 0.39 7.57
CA ALA A 53 -6.74 0.62 6.86
C ALA A 53 -6.52 1.20 5.46
N GLY A 54 -7.49 1.04 4.56
CA GLY A 54 -7.41 1.58 3.22
C GLY A 54 -8.76 1.73 2.51
N SER A 55 -8.85 2.69 1.60
CA SER A 55 -9.96 2.83 0.65
C SER A 55 -9.43 3.24 -0.72
N LEU A 56 -10.14 2.82 -1.79
CA LEU A 56 -9.81 3.10 -3.18
C LEU A 56 -11.06 3.60 -3.89
N SER A 57 -10.90 4.59 -4.76
CA SER A 57 -12.00 5.12 -5.57
C SER A 57 -12.54 4.11 -6.61
N ASP A 58 -11.74 3.13 -7.00
CA ASP A 58 -12.10 2.08 -7.96
C ASP A 58 -12.60 0.82 -7.23
N LEU A 59 -13.86 0.45 -7.49
CA LEU A 59 -14.52 -0.70 -6.83
C LEU A 59 -13.85 -2.05 -7.16
N SER A 60 -13.31 -2.23 -8.36
CA SER A 60 -12.62 -3.48 -8.72
C SER A 60 -11.31 -3.65 -7.93
N LEU A 61 -10.67 -2.54 -7.60
CA LEU A 61 -9.46 -2.54 -6.76
C LEU A 61 -9.81 -2.65 -5.27
N MET A 62 -11.00 -2.22 -4.84
CA MET A 62 -11.51 -2.47 -3.49
C MET A 62 -11.66 -3.96 -3.20
N GLU A 63 -12.24 -4.76 -4.11
CA GLU A 63 -12.32 -6.23 -3.94
C GLU A 63 -10.94 -6.86 -3.77
N ARG A 64 -9.92 -6.32 -4.45
CA ARG A 64 -8.54 -6.77 -4.31
C ARG A 64 -7.91 -6.32 -2.99
N LEU A 65 -8.31 -5.16 -2.46
CA LEU A 65 -7.88 -4.70 -1.14
C LEU A 65 -8.46 -5.60 -0.03
N GLU A 66 -9.73 -6.01 -0.15
CA GLU A 66 -10.39 -6.89 0.82
C GLU A 66 -9.74 -8.27 0.93
N ARG A 67 -9.21 -8.80 -0.18
CA ARG A 67 -8.45 -10.08 -0.18
C ARG A 67 -7.02 -9.95 0.33
N ARG A 68 -6.52 -8.74 0.59
CA ARG A 68 -5.14 -8.53 1.03
C ARG A 68 -5.02 -8.89 2.51
N ASP A 69 -4.21 -9.90 2.82
CA ASP A 69 -3.94 -10.29 4.20
C ASP A 69 -3.14 -9.21 4.94
N SER A 70 -2.11 -8.64 4.31
CA SER A 70 -1.32 -7.57 4.92
C SER A 70 -0.52 -6.73 3.91
N ALA A 71 -0.07 -5.55 4.35
CA ALA A 71 0.91 -4.76 3.63
C ALA A 71 1.80 -3.96 4.58
N THR A 72 2.99 -3.62 4.12
CA THR A 72 3.98 -2.86 4.87
C THR A 72 4.71 -1.92 3.91
N VAL A 73 5.04 -0.73 4.41
CA VAL A 73 5.98 0.20 3.79
C VAL A 73 7.17 0.40 4.71
N ARG A 74 8.36 0.55 4.15
CA ARG A 74 9.56 0.94 4.87
C ARG A 74 10.20 2.10 4.15
N PHE A 75 10.45 3.17 4.88
CA PHE A 75 11.24 4.31 4.40
C PHE A 75 12.65 4.18 4.94
N SER A 76 13.63 4.25 4.05
CA SER A 76 15.05 4.23 4.44
C SER A 76 15.69 5.51 3.92
N GLY A 77 16.31 6.29 4.81
CA GLY A 77 17.08 7.48 4.42
C GLY A 77 18.23 7.11 3.48
N ASN A 78 18.53 8.00 2.54
CA ASN A 78 19.79 8.00 1.78
C ASN A 78 20.76 9.03 2.39
N THR A 79 21.95 9.19 1.83
CA THR A 79 22.97 10.16 2.27
C THR A 79 22.57 11.64 2.21
N SER A 80 21.34 11.97 1.80
CA SER A 80 20.82 13.34 1.71
C SER A 80 19.42 13.43 2.31
N ASP A 81 19.11 14.54 2.97
CA ASP A 81 17.90 14.72 3.78
C ASP A 81 16.57 14.49 3.03
N SER A 82 16.51 14.69 1.70
CA SER A 82 15.26 14.56 0.92
C SER A 82 15.17 13.31 0.03
N SER A 83 16.23 12.51 -0.10
CA SER A 83 16.24 11.28 -0.89
C SER A 83 16.00 10.09 0.02
N MET A 84 15.04 9.24 -0.32
CA MET A 84 14.75 8.02 0.44
C MET A 84 14.42 6.84 -0.47
N VAL A 85 14.53 5.64 0.06
CA VAL A 85 14.02 4.42 -0.58
C VAL A 85 12.71 4.02 0.09
N LEU A 86 11.63 3.97 -0.69
CA LEU A 86 10.35 3.38 -0.29
C LEU A 86 10.32 1.91 -0.69
N SER A 87 10.43 1.03 0.30
CA SER A 87 10.23 -0.42 0.12
C SER A 87 8.82 -0.80 0.51
N ARG A 88 8.14 -1.59 -0.33
CA ARG A 88 6.79 -2.09 -0.07
C ARG A 88 6.78 -3.61 -0.06
N SER A 89 6.05 -4.19 0.87
CA SER A 89 5.68 -5.61 0.83
C SER A 89 4.15 -5.74 0.98
N LEU A 90 3.58 -6.72 0.30
CA LEU A 90 2.16 -7.09 0.45
C LEU A 90 2.04 -8.60 0.48
N ASN A 91 1.22 -9.09 1.42
CA ASN A 91 0.77 -10.47 1.47
C ASN A 91 -0.61 -10.54 0.84
N LEU A 92 -0.72 -11.27 -0.26
CA LEU A 92 -1.96 -11.52 -0.97
C LEU A 92 -2.02 -13.00 -1.27
N ASP A 93 -3.09 -13.67 -0.83
CA ASP A 93 -3.30 -15.10 -1.03
C ASP A 93 -2.10 -15.94 -0.51
N ASN A 94 -1.61 -15.63 0.70
CA ASN A 94 -0.42 -16.23 1.33
C ASN A 94 0.89 -16.06 0.52
N LYS A 95 0.93 -15.13 -0.45
CA LYS A 95 2.11 -14.85 -1.25
C LYS A 95 2.61 -13.43 -1.01
N CYS A 96 3.90 -13.34 -0.67
CA CYS A 96 4.57 -12.07 -0.49
C CYS A 96 5.09 -11.50 -1.80
N HIS A 97 4.66 -10.28 -2.13
CA HIS A 97 5.19 -9.48 -3.22
C HIS A 97 5.94 -8.27 -2.67
N TYR A 98 7.05 -7.93 -3.31
CA TYR A 98 7.97 -6.88 -2.86
C TYR A 98 8.27 -5.93 -4.00
N SER A 99 8.40 -4.64 -3.68
CA SER A 99 8.83 -3.59 -4.61
C SER A 99 9.62 -2.52 -3.86
N ALA A 100 10.51 -1.83 -4.54
CA ALA A 100 11.28 -0.73 -3.96
C ALA A 100 11.40 0.40 -4.98
N TYR A 101 11.33 1.64 -4.50
CA TYR A 101 11.36 2.85 -5.31
C TYR A 101 12.27 3.89 -4.67
N ASN A 102 13.10 4.52 -5.49
CA ASN A 102 13.77 5.75 -5.08
C ASN A 102 12.74 6.88 -5.13
N ILE A 103 12.59 7.58 -4.03
CA ILE A 103 11.67 8.71 -3.90
C ILE A 103 12.45 9.95 -3.44
N SER A 104 11.98 11.11 -3.87
CA SER A 104 12.44 12.39 -3.36
C SER A 104 11.24 13.10 -2.73
N LEU A 105 11.41 13.52 -1.47
CA LEU A 105 10.42 14.28 -0.72
C LEU A 105 10.48 15.75 -1.15
N GLU A 106 9.33 16.31 -1.51
CA GLU A 106 9.13 17.72 -1.81
C GLU A 106 8.03 18.26 -0.90
N GLY A 107 8.40 18.84 0.24
CA GLY A 107 7.42 19.21 1.28
C GLY A 107 6.71 17.98 1.84
N SER A 108 5.41 17.84 1.56
CA SER A 108 4.57 16.70 1.97
C SER A 108 4.22 15.73 0.85
N ARG A 109 4.93 15.79 -0.28
CA ARG A 109 4.65 14.91 -1.42
C ARG A 109 5.91 14.22 -1.94
N PHE A 110 5.70 13.11 -2.62
CA PHE A 110 6.71 12.45 -3.43
C PHE A 110 6.04 11.77 -4.62
N THR A 111 6.82 11.52 -5.67
CA THR A 111 6.32 10.88 -6.89
C THR A 111 7.12 9.63 -7.23
N PHE A 112 6.45 8.57 -7.66
CA PHE A 112 7.09 7.38 -8.21
C PHE A 112 6.18 6.73 -9.26
N ASN A 113 6.73 6.23 -10.37
CA ASN A 113 5.96 5.56 -11.43
C ASN A 113 4.69 6.31 -11.89
N ASN A 114 4.76 7.64 -12.07
CA ASN A 114 3.61 8.49 -12.41
C ASN A 114 2.47 8.46 -11.37
N ILE A 115 2.79 8.16 -10.12
CA ILE A 115 1.88 8.24 -8.97
C ILE A 115 2.37 9.37 -8.08
N THR A 116 1.51 10.35 -7.84
CA THR A 116 1.78 11.42 -6.88
C THR A 116 1.23 11.01 -5.53
N THR A 117 2.09 10.93 -4.52
CA THR A 117 1.71 10.55 -3.16
C THR A 117 1.85 11.74 -2.24
N THR A 118 0.81 12.03 -1.46
CA THR A 118 0.76 13.16 -0.53
C THR A 118 0.51 12.65 0.88
N PHE A 119 1.32 13.12 1.83
CA PHE A 119 1.10 12.91 3.25
C PHE A 119 -0.03 13.79 3.74
N THR A 120 -1.03 13.17 4.37
CA THR A 120 -2.23 13.84 4.88
C THR A 120 -2.18 13.92 6.39
N HIS A 121 -2.75 14.99 6.95
CA HIS A 121 -2.85 15.20 8.39
C HIS A 121 -3.67 14.09 9.09
N THR A 122 -3.26 13.70 10.30
CA THR A 122 -4.02 12.80 11.20
C THR A 122 -3.74 13.17 12.66
N SER A 123 -4.70 12.92 13.54
CA SER A 123 -4.49 13.04 14.99
C SER A 123 -3.68 11.87 15.60
N CYS A 124 -3.55 10.73 14.89
CA CYS A 124 -2.79 9.57 15.36
C CYS A 124 -1.27 9.82 15.27
N GLN A 125 -0.59 9.82 16.42
CA GLN A 125 0.86 10.08 16.50
C GLN A 125 1.72 8.97 15.90
N ASP A 126 1.27 7.71 15.99
CA ASP A 126 1.97 6.54 15.47
C ASP A 126 1.49 6.14 14.07
N CYS A 127 0.83 7.05 13.34
CA CYS A 127 0.27 6.79 12.03
C CYS A 127 0.76 7.76 10.97
N ILE A 128 0.73 7.31 9.73
CA ILE A 128 0.88 8.14 8.54
C ILE A 128 -0.28 7.86 7.58
N LEU A 129 -0.82 8.92 6.99
CA LEU A 129 -1.82 8.84 5.95
C LEU A 129 -1.22 9.21 4.60
N LEU A 130 -1.43 8.36 3.61
CA LEU A 130 -0.94 8.56 2.26
C LEU A 130 -2.12 8.58 1.29
N SER A 131 -2.27 9.70 0.60
CA SER A 131 -3.16 9.84 -0.56
C SER A 131 -2.36 9.63 -1.84
N PHE A 132 -2.78 8.70 -2.67
CA PHE A 132 -2.16 8.37 -3.95
C PHE A 132 -3.07 8.82 -5.08
N ASP A 133 -2.62 9.83 -5.82
CA ASP A 133 -3.17 10.20 -7.11
C ASP A 133 -2.52 9.31 -8.19
N VAL A 134 -3.32 8.44 -8.79
CA VAL A 134 -2.89 7.48 -9.80
C VAL A 134 -3.48 7.87 -11.15
N GLU A 135 -2.63 7.88 -12.18
CA GLU A 135 -3.00 8.23 -13.55
C GLU A 135 -3.65 9.62 -13.67
N SER A 136 -3.11 10.60 -12.96
CA SER A 136 -3.57 11.99 -12.99
C SER A 136 -5.03 12.13 -12.53
N GLY A 137 -5.32 11.59 -11.35
CA GLY A 137 -6.60 11.72 -10.65
C GLY A 137 -7.68 10.75 -11.12
N LYS A 138 -7.38 9.86 -12.09
CA LYS A 138 -8.35 8.83 -12.52
C LYS A 138 -8.69 7.86 -11.39
N ARG A 139 -7.70 7.55 -10.55
CA ARG A 139 -7.85 6.65 -9.42
C ARG A 139 -7.18 7.25 -8.21
N ASN A 140 -7.89 7.24 -7.09
CA ASN A 140 -7.38 7.71 -5.81
C ASN A 140 -7.30 6.53 -4.85
N HIS A 141 -6.17 6.39 -4.17
CA HIS A 141 -6.04 5.46 -3.05
C HIS A 141 -5.74 6.24 -1.79
N PHE A 142 -6.34 5.84 -0.68
CA PHE A 142 -6.09 6.46 0.61
C PHE A 142 -5.80 5.37 1.63
N TYR A 143 -4.58 5.39 2.17
CA TYR A 143 -4.08 4.34 3.04
C TYR A 143 -3.59 4.92 4.36
N MET A 144 -3.96 4.25 5.44
CA MET A 144 -3.43 4.48 6.77
C MET A 144 -2.40 3.41 7.09
N PHE A 145 -1.21 3.86 7.46
CA PHE A 145 -0.16 3.01 7.98
C PHE A 145 0.13 3.40 9.42
N SER A 146 0.51 2.42 10.24
CA SER A 146 0.80 2.64 11.65
C SER A 146 2.00 1.81 12.11
N ARG A 147 2.66 2.25 13.18
CA ARG A 147 3.65 1.45 13.91
C ARG A 147 2.99 0.29 14.65
N LYS A 148 1.78 0.51 15.17
CA LYS A 148 0.95 -0.52 15.80
C LYS A 148 0.08 -1.23 14.76
N ARG A 149 -0.35 -2.46 15.06
CA ARG A 149 -1.21 -3.26 14.18
C ARG A 149 -2.69 -3.03 14.44
N GLN A 150 -3.04 -2.78 15.70
CA GLN A 150 -4.40 -2.55 16.14
C GLN A 150 -4.61 -1.05 16.33
N LEU A 151 -5.67 -0.54 15.72
CA LEU A 151 -6.11 0.83 15.86
C LEU A 151 -7.10 0.97 17.00
N GLU A 152 -7.11 2.14 17.61
CA GLU A 152 -8.16 2.57 18.53
C GLU A 152 -9.41 2.98 17.74
N GLN A 153 -10.57 2.91 18.40
CA GLN A 153 -11.84 3.18 17.75
C GLN A 153 -11.88 4.61 17.17
N GLU A 154 -11.34 5.59 17.90
CA GLU A 154 -11.27 6.99 17.48
C GLU A 154 -10.41 7.16 16.21
N GLU A 155 -9.29 6.46 16.11
CA GLU A 155 -8.41 6.48 14.94
C GLU A 155 -9.12 5.91 13.69
N VAL A 156 -9.91 4.84 13.86
CA VAL A 156 -10.71 4.26 12.78
C VAL A 156 -11.84 5.20 12.34
N GLU A 157 -12.48 5.88 13.28
CA GLU A 157 -13.56 6.82 13.01
C GLU A 157 -13.07 8.10 12.31
N GLU A 158 -11.92 8.65 12.72
CA GLU A 158 -11.26 9.73 12.00
C GLU A 158 -10.95 9.33 10.55
N PHE A 159 -10.36 8.15 10.36
CA PHE A 159 -10.05 7.65 9.01
C PHE A 159 -11.31 7.46 8.16
N ARG A 160 -12.40 6.93 8.72
CA ARG A 160 -13.70 6.84 8.01
C ARG A 160 -14.24 8.20 7.62
N ALA A 161 -14.12 9.21 8.48
CA ALA A 161 -14.54 10.58 8.16
C ALA A 161 -13.73 11.17 7.00
N GLN A 162 -12.40 10.97 7.00
CA GLN A 162 -11.53 11.38 5.90
C GLN A 162 -11.88 10.70 4.57
N VAL A 163 -12.10 9.38 4.59
CA VAL A 163 -12.54 8.61 3.41
C VAL A 163 -13.88 9.12 2.87
N LYS A 164 -14.81 9.47 3.77
CA LYS A 164 -16.10 10.08 3.40
C LYS A 164 -15.92 11.45 2.74
N CYS A 165 -15.02 12.29 3.26
CA CYS A 165 -14.69 13.58 2.63
C CYS A 165 -14.13 13.43 1.21
N LEU A 166 -13.43 12.32 0.94
CA LEU A 166 -12.90 11.96 -0.37
C LEU A 166 -13.93 11.27 -1.29
N HIS A 167 -15.19 11.08 -0.84
CA HIS A 167 -16.26 10.41 -1.58
C HIS A 167 -15.89 8.98 -2.04
N MET A 168 -15.07 8.28 -1.26
CA MET A 168 -14.65 6.91 -1.57
C MET A 168 -15.50 5.88 -0.80
N PRO A 169 -15.50 4.61 -1.23
CA PRO A 169 -16.14 3.52 -0.50
C PRO A 169 -15.65 3.41 0.95
N PRO A 170 -16.46 2.82 1.85
CA PRO A 170 -16.03 2.56 3.23
C PRO A 170 -14.67 1.84 3.27
N PRO A 171 -13.80 2.21 4.23
CA PRO A 171 -12.47 1.63 4.28
C PRO A 171 -12.48 0.17 4.70
N VAL A 172 -11.56 -0.61 4.13
CA VAL A 172 -11.16 -1.92 4.63
C VAL A 172 -10.22 -1.70 5.80
N VAL A 173 -10.58 -2.22 6.98
CA VAL A 173 -9.68 -2.29 8.15
C VAL A 173 -8.98 -3.64 8.10
N MET A 174 -7.65 -3.62 8.16
CA MET A 174 -6.83 -4.82 8.07
C MET A 174 -6.92 -5.63 9.36
N ASP A 175 -6.95 -6.96 9.23
CA ASP A 175 -6.89 -7.86 10.38
C ASP A 175 -5.48 -7.82 11.02
N PRO A 176 -5.34 -7.39 12.28
CA PRO A 176 -4.04 -7.27 12.94
C PRO A 176 -3.35 -8.62 13.16
N THR A 177 -4.10 -9.73 13.15
CA THR A 177 -3.57 -11.10 13.37
C THR A 177 -2.91 -11.69 12.13
N LYS A 178 -3.20 -11.13 10.95
CA LYS A 178 -2.58 -11.57 9.69
C LYS A 178 -1.10 -11.23 9.68
N GLU A 179 -0.29 -12.24 9.34
CA GLU A 179 1.16 -12.11 9.30
C GLU A 179 1.62 -11.09 8.24
N LEU A 180 2.57 -10.26 8.64
CA LEU A 180 3.29 -9.39 7.72
C LEU A 180 4.30 -10.20 6.91
N CYS A 181 4.57 -9.75 5.69
CA CYS A 181 5.69 -10.31 4.94
C CYS A 181 7.01 -10.11 5.70
N PRO A 182 7.90 -11.13 5.70
CA PRO A 182 9.21 -11.00 6.32
C PRO A 182 9.99 -9.85 5.68
N GLU A 183 10.86 -9.20 6.45
CA GLU A 183 11.86 -8.33 5.82
C GLU A 183 12.63 -9.18 4.82
N LYS A 184 12.75 -8.71 3.57
CA LYS A 184 13.90 -9.13 2.78
C LYS A 184 15.09 -8.52 3.51
N LEU A 185 15.75 -9.30 4.35
CA LEU A 185 17.09 -8.96 4.82
C LEU A 185 17.84 -8.52 3.57
N ASP A 186 18.28 -7.26 3.53
CA ASP A 186 19.25 -6.80 2.54
C ASP A 186 20.29 -7.90 2.48
N GLU A 187 20.33 -8.65 1.37
CA GLU A 187 20.95 -9.97 1.37
C GLU A 187 22.41 -9.81 1.79
N ASN A 188 22.70 -10.10 3.06
CA ASN A 188 24.03 -10.01 3.60
C ASN A 188 24.89 -10.91 2.69
N PRO A 189 26.00 -10.42 2.11
CA PRO A 189 26.84 -11.20 1.20
C PRO A 189 27.19 -12.59 1.78
N THR A 190 27.30 -12.66 3.10
CA THR A 190 27.55 -13.88 3.87
C THR A 190 26.40 -14.89 3.78
N LEU A 191 25.14 -14.43 3.76
CA LEU A 191 23.96 -15.28 3.64
C LEU A 191 23.78 -15.81 2.20
N LYS A 192 24.10 -14.99 1.19
CA LYS A 192 24.16 -15.45 -0.22
C LYS A 192 25.22 -16.55 -0.39
N LEU A 193 26.38 -16.37 0.22
CA LEU A 193 27.47 -17.34 0.13
C LEU A 193 27.08 -18.66 0.82
N LYS A 194 26.47 -18.59 2.01
CA LYS A 194 25.95 -19.77 2.71
C LYS A 194 24.86 -20.48 1.88
N ARG A 195 23.89 -19.76 1.31
CA ARG A 195 22.87 -20.38 0.43
C ARG A 195 23.49 -21.03 -0.80
N ARG A 196 24.38 -20.34 -1.51
CA ARG A 196 25.09 -20.90 -2.68
C ARG A 196 25.97 -22.11 -2.32
N GLN A 197 26.58 -22.11 -1.14
CA GLN A 197 27.37 -23.24 -0.65
C GLN A 197 26.48 -24.43 -0.27
N THR A 198 25.35 -24.18 0.41
CA THR A 198 24.38 -25.22 0.75
C THR A 198 23.77 -25.82 -0.53
N GLU A 199 23.35 -25.01 -1.49
CA GLU A 199 22.84 -25.47 -2.79
C GLU A 199 23.87 -26.31 -3.56
N ARG A 200 25.13 -25.85 -3.64
CA ARG A 200 26.21 -26.64 -4.26
C ARG A 200 26.50 -27.94 -3.50
N ARG A 201 26.35 -27.95 -2.18
CA ARG A 201 26.58 -29.14 -1.35
C ARG A 201 25.45 -30.16 -1.54
N THR A 202 24.20 -29.71 -1.61
CA THR A 202 23.04 -30.55 -1.91
C THR A 202 23.10 -31.09 -3.34
N GLU A 203 23.55 -30.28 -4.30
CA GLU A 203 23.71 -30.72 -5.69
C GLU A 203 24.85 -31.75 -5.84
N ARG A 204 25.96 -31.57 -5.11
CA ARG A 204 27.05 -32.56 -5.07
C ARG A 204 26.58 -33.87 -4.45
N HIS A 205 25.89 -33.80 -3.30
CA HIS A 205 25.36 -34.98 -2.63
C HIS A 205 24.31 -35.71 -3.50
N SER A 206 23.46 -34.97 -4.23
CA SER A 206 22.51 -35.55 -5.17
C SER A 206 23.19 -36.23 -6.37
N LYS A 207 24.31 -35.71 -6.86
CA LYS A 207 25.10 -36.32 -7.94
C LYS A 207 25.85 -37.56 -7.48
N ASP A 208 26.37 -37.55 -6.25
CA ASP A 208 27.04 -38.71 -5.64
C ASP A 208 26.04 -39.87 -5.43
N LEU A 209 24.81 -39.58 -4.98
CA LEU A 209 23.74 -40.58 -4.90
C LEU A 209 23.32 -41.12 -6.28
N PHE A 210 23.24 -40.25 -7.30
CA PHE A 210 22.91 -40.69 -8.67
C PHE A 210 24.00 -41.60 -9.27
N PHE A 211 25.27 -41.32 -9.00
CA PHE A 211 26.39 -42.16 -9.45
C PHE A 211 26.37 -43.55 -8.81
N CYS A 212 25.93 -43.68 -7.55
CA CYS A 212 25.74 -44.97 -6.90
C CYS A 212 24.61 -45.81 -7.53
N CYS A 213 23.58 -45.18 -8.11
CA CYS A 213 22.42 -45.88 -8.67
C CYS A 213 22.52 -46.21 -10.17
N GLN A 214 23.60 -45.78 -10.85
CA GLN A 214 23.78 -45.98 -12.30
C GLN A 214 24.91 -46.96 -12.67
N LEU A 215 25.40 -47.75 -11.72
CA LEU A 215 26.23 -48.92 -12.03
C LEU A 215 25.34 -50.07 -12.53
N PRO A 216 25.67 -50.73 -13.66
CA PRO A 216 24.93 -51.88 -14.15
C PRO A 216 24.99 -53.04 -13.13
N PRO A 217 23.97 -53.92 -13.06
CA PRO A 217 23.85 -54.96 -12.04
C PRO A 217 25.01 -55.98 -11.99
N MET A 218 25.93 -55.97 -12.96
CA MET A 218 27.15 -56.79 -12.90
C MET A 218 28.24 -56.25 -11.96
N PHE A 219 28.22 -54.98 -11.55
CA PHE A 219 29.23 -54.41 -10.65
C PHE A 219 28.87 -54.46 -9.15
N VAL A 220 27.59 -54.66 -8.81
CA VAL A 220 27.17 -54.78 -7.41
C VAL A 220 27.67 -56.09 -6.77
N VAL A 221 27.85 -57.14 -7.57
CA VAL A 221 28.38 -58.44 -7.09
C VAL A 221 29.90 -58.40 -6.85
N ALA A 222 30.63 -57.47 -7.45
CA ALA A 222 32.08 -57.36 -7.27
C ALA A 222 32.49 -56.61 -5.99
N LEU A 223 31.67 -55.67 -5.51
CA LEU A 223 31.97 -54.93 -4.26
C LEU A 223 31.57 -55.70 -3.00
N ILE A 224 30.63 -56.65 -3.07
CA ILE A 224 30.27 -57.49 -1.91
C ILE A 224 31.35 -58.55 -1.63
N LYS A 225 32.13 -58.99 -2.62
CA LYS A 225 33.24 -59.95 -2.40
C LYS A 225 34.56 -59.32 -1.92
N TYR A 226 34.70 -58.00 -1.93
CA TYR A 226 35.92 -57.32 -1.46
C TYR A 226 35.88 -56.92 0.02
N VAL A 227 34.74 -57.13 0.71
CA VAL A 227 34.58 -56.85 2.15
C VAL A 227 34.69 -58.12 3.01
N GLU A 228 34.90 -59.30 2.40
CA GLU A 228 35.11 -60.57 3.14
C GLU A 228 36.57 -61.08 3.11
N ILE A 229 37.53 -60.31 2.61
CA ILE A 229 38.97 -60.59 2.74
C ILE A 229 39.76 -59.29 2.94
N VAL A 230 39.56 -58.60 4.07
CA VAL A 230 40.58 -57.96 4.93
C VAL A 230 40.02 -57.88 6.33
#